data_AF-A0A9E3NCM9-F1
#
_entry.id   AF-A0A9E3NCM9-F1
#
_cell.length_a   1.000
_cell.length_b   1.000
_cell.length_c   1.000
_cell.angle_alpha   90.00
_cell.angle_beta   90.00
_cell.angle_gamma   90.00
#
_symmetry.space_group_name_H-M   'P 1'
#
loop_
_entity.id
_entity.type
_entity.pdbx_description
1 polymer ?
#
loop_
_entity_poly.entity_id
_entity_poly.type
_entity_poly.pdbx_seq_one_letter_code
_entity_poly.pdbx_strand_id
1 'polypeptide(L)'
;MGLIQDRTREHLGQSDKAISAYRRLLRQAIEDTRGGGKPLMVLDAHSAPNLTGPAAIDGIGPTDDWQGYWQKTDLSKRKAASWANGS
;
A
#
# COMPACT_ATOMS: atom_id res chain seq x y z
N MET A 1 -18.05 -3.56 -7.22
CA MET A 1 -16.93 -3.97 -8.09
C MET A 1 -17.10 -3.27 -9.42
N GLY A 2 -16.16 -2.40 -9.81
CA GLY A 2 -16.22 -1.66 -11.08
C GLY A 2 -15.60 -2.43 -12.26
N LEU A 3 -15.68 -1.87 -13.46
CA LEU A 3 -15.09 -2.47 -14.66
C LEU A 3 -13.57 -2.53 -14.55
N ILE A 4 -12.99 -3.65 -14.97
CA ILE A 4 -11.55 -3.80 -15.15
C ILE A 4 -11.12 -2.84 -16.27
N GLN A 5 -10.17 -1.96 -15.97
CA GLN A 5 -9.62 -1.03 -16.94
C GLN A 5 -8.63 -1.75 -17.87
N ASP A 6 -8.96 -1.81 -19.15
CA ASP A 6 -8.04 -2.27 -20.19
C ASP A 6 -7.02 -1.16 -20.52
N ARG A 7 -5.75 -1.39 -20.15
CA ARG A 7 -4.62 -0.46 -20.40
C ARG A 7 -3.67 -0.98 -21.48
N THR A 8 -4.12 -1.86 -22.37
CA THR A 8 -3.28 -2.46 -23.42
C THR A 8 -2.69 -1.42 -24.40
N ARG A 9 -3.36 -0.28 -24.60
CA ARG A 9 -2.95 0.80 -25.52
C ARG A 9 -2.46 2.07 -24.82
N GLU A 10 -2.13 1.98 -23.54
CA GLU A 10 -1.64 3.14 -22.81
C GLU A 10 -0.19 3.49 -23.21
N HIS A 11 0.05 4.79 -23.42
CA HIS A 11 1.39 5.32 -23.69
C HIS A 11 1.95 5.95 -22.42
N LEU A 12 2.96 5.31 -21.83
CA LEU A 12 3.68 5.83 -20.66
C LEU A 12 4.77 6.81 -21.10
N GLY A 13 4.91 7.92 -20.38
CA GLY A 13 5.95 8.90 -20.57
C GLY A 13 7.26 8.53 -19.87
N GLN A 14 8.29 9.35 -20.08
CA GLN A 14 9.62 9.15 -19.47
C GLN A 14 9.59 9.16 -17.94
N SER A 15 8.67 9.92 -17.33
CA SER A 15 8.48 10.01 -15.87
C SER A 15 7.85 8.75 -15.27
N ASP A 16 7.21 7.90 -16.07
CA ASP A 16 6.44 6.75 -15.60
C ASP A 16 7.29 5.48 -15.37
N LYS A 17 8.56 5.67 -15.00
CA LYS A 17 9.49 4.56 -14.72
C LYS A 17 8.99 3.65 -13.60
N ALA A 18 8.43 4.23 -12.55
CA ALA A 18 7.88 3.47 -11.43
C ALA A 18 6.69 2.61 -11.88
N ILE A 19 5.76 3.16 -12.67
CA ILE A 19 4.61 2.41 -13.20
C ILE A 19 5.10 1.20 -14.01
N SER A 20 6.08 1.42 -14.89
CA SER A 20 6.68 0.35 -15.70
C SER A 20 7.39 -0.72 -14.87
N ALA A 21 8.06 -0.34 -13.78
CA ALA A 21 8.73 -1.26 -12.87
C ALA A 21 7.71 -2.09 -12.07
N TYR A 22 6.72 -1.44 -11.45
CA TYR A 22 5.68 -2.12 -10.66
C TYR A 22 4.82 -3.06 -11.52
N ARG A 23 4.55 -2.72 -12.79
CA ARG A 23 3.86 -3.63 -13.72
C ARG A 23 4.66 -4.89 -14.04
N ARG A 24 5.98 -4.77 -14.14
CA ARG A 24 6.87 -5.93 -14.33
C ARG A 24 6.86 -6.80 -13.08
N LEU A 25 6.98 -6.18 -11.90
CA LEU A 25 6.91 -6.87 -10.62
C LEU A 25 5.59 -7.63 -10.44
N LEU A 26 4.47 -6.98 -10.75
CA LEU A 26 3.14 -7.61 -10.67
C LEU A 26 3.01 -8.82 -11.59
N ARG A 27 3.45 -8.71 -12.85
CA ARG A 27 3.41 -9.83 -13.79
C ARG A 27 4.27 -11.01 -13.32
N GLN A 28 5.46 -10.73 -12.78
CA GLN A 28 6.31 -11.78 -12.20
C GLN A 28 5.62 -12.46 -11.02
N ALA A 29 5.03 -11.68 -10.10
CA ALA A 29 4.30 -12.22 -8.95
C ALA A 29 3.10 -13.10 -9.35
N ILE A 30 2.41 -12.77 -10.45
CA ILE A 30 1.32 -13.58 -11.00
C ILE A 30 1.85 -14.94 -11.48
N GLU A 31 2.95 -14.96 -12.22
CA GLU A 31 3.57 -16.20 -12.69
C GLU A 31 4.13 -17.04 -11.53
N ASP A 32 4.78 -16.40 -10.56
CA ASP A 32 5.29 -17.06 -9.34
C ASP A 32 4.14 -17.74 -8.58
N THR A 33 3.01 -17.05 -8.43
CA THR A 33 1.80 -17.61 -7.78
C THR A 33 1.26 -18.80 -8.57
N ARG A 34 1.19 -18.70 -9.90
CA ARG A 34 0.73 -19.80 -10.76
C ARG A 34 1.63 -21.04 -10.61
N GLY A 35 2.92 -20.84 -10.39
CA GLY A 35 3.89 -21.90 -10.11
C GLY A 35 3.84 -22.46 -8.69
N GLY A 36 2.93 -22.01 -7.83
CA GLY A 36 2.83 -22.42 -6.42
C GLY A 36 3.82 -21.69 -5.50
N GLY A 37 4.50 -20.64 -5.99
CA GLY A 37 5.37 -19.80 -5.20
C GLY A 37 4.62 -18.83 -4.27
N LYS A 38 5.37 -18.19 -3.38
CA LYS A 38 4.86 -17.17 -2.44
C LYS A 38 5.46 -15.80 -2.81
N PRO A 39 4.77 -14.99 -3.63
CA PRO A 39 5.30 -13.68 -4.04
C PRO A 39 5.31 -12.67 -2.89
N LEU A 40 5.89 -11.49 -3.17
CA LEU A 40 5.93 -10.37 -2.23
C LEU A 40 4.55 -10.05 -1.65
N MET A 41 4.52 -9.64 -0.39
CA MET A 41 3.31 -9.22 0.35
C MET A 41 2.26 -10.31 0.59
N VAL A 42 2.54 -11.57 0.26
CA VAL A 42 1.81 -12.71 0.83
C VAL A 42 2.37 -12.95 2.23
N LEU A 43 1.72 -12.39 3.24
CA LEU A 43 2.18 -12.47 4.63
C LEU A 43 1.63 -13.73 5.30
N ASP A 44 2.44 -14.32 6.18
CA ASP A 44 1.94 -15.32 7.13
C ASP A 44 1.43 -14.65 8.40
N ALA A 45 0.78 -15.42 9.27
CA ALA A 45 0.19 -14.93 10.51
C ALA A 45 1.24 -14.30 11.46
N HIS A 46 2.53 -14.64 11.32
CA HIS A 46 3.59 -14.08 12.15
C HIS A 46 4.11 -12.73 11.61
N SER A 47 4.24 -12.61 10.30
CA SER A 47 4.74 -11.40 9.63
C SER A 47 3.65 -10.34 9.42
N ALA A 48 2.38 -10.74 9.27
CA ALA A 48 1.27 -9.82 9.02
C ALA A 48 1.12 -8.73 10.11
N PRO A 49 1.18 -9.03 11.42
CA PRO A 49 1.04 -8.01 12.47
C PRO A 49 2.18 -6.97 12.47
N ASN A 50 3.35 -7.31 11.93
CA ASN A 50 4.51 -6.43 11.88
C ASN A 50 4.44 -5.40 10.74
N LEU A 51 3.53 -5.60 9.77
CA LEU A 51 3.34 -4.67 8.68
C LEU A 51 2.32 -3.59 9.08
N THR A 52 2.80 -2.50 9.67
CA THR A 52 1.95 -1.35 10.04
C THR A 52 1.82 -0.30 8.94
N GLY A 53 2.48 -0.52 7.81
CA GLY A 53 2.45 0.32 6.62
C GLY A 53 3.04 1.72 6.81
N PRO A 54 3.16 2.50 5.73
CA PRO A 54 3.41 3.93 5.85
C PRO A 54 2.22 4.61 6.54
N ALA A 55 2.48 5.67 7.30
CA ALA A 55 1.42 6.48 7.88
C ALA A 55 0.55 7.10 6.78
N ALA A 56 -0.77 7.01 6.95
CA ALA A 56 -1.73 7.54 5.99
C ALA A 56 -2.49 8.70 6.62
N ILE A 57 -1.98 9.91 6.39
CA ILE A 57 -2.53 11.15 6.93
C ILE A 57 -2.95 12.08 5.80
N ASP A 58 -4.10 12.71 5.99
CA ASP A 58 -4.59 13.81 5.17
C ASP A 58 -5.06 14.88 6.16
N GLY A 59 -4.34 15.99 6.24
CA GLY A 59 -4.57 16.99 7.27
C GLY A 59 -3.57 18.13 7.25
N ILE A 60 -3.96 19.25 7.86
CA ILE A 60 -3.14 20.45 8.00
C ILE A 60 -2.72 20.54 9.47
N GLY A 61 -1.41 20.46 9.72
CA GLY A 61 -0.82 20.59 11.04
C GLY A 61 -0.29 22.01 11.31
N PRO A 62 0.00 22.34 12.57
CA PRO A 62 0.74 23.55 12.92
C PRO A 62 2.12 23.58 12.22
N THR A 63 2.57 24.76 11.81
CA THR A 63 3.87 24.93 11.15
C THR A 63 5.04 24.47 12.02
N ASP A 64 4.93 24.67 13.34
CA ASP A 64 5.95 24.41 14.35
C ASP A 64 5.99 22.95 14.86
N ASP A 65 4.91 22.17 14.69
CA ASP A 65 4.85 20.75 15.09
C ASP A 65 4.17 19.87 14.02
N TRP A 66 4.50 20.06 12.73
CA TRP A 66 3.90 19.24 11.68
C TRP A 66 4.30 17.77 11.79
N GLN A 67 5.53 17.47 12.26
CA GLN A 67 6.01 16.10 12.48
C GLN A 67 5.23 15.39 13.59
N GLY A 68 5.05 16.04 14.75
CA GLY A 68 4.27 15.47 15.84
C GLY A 68 2.79 15.37 15.48
N TYR A 69 2.26 16.34 14.73
CA TYR A 69 0.88 16.32 14.26
C TYR A 69 0.55 15.04 13.46
N TRP A 70 1.33 14.71 12.42
CA TRP A 70 1.00 13.57 11.59
C TRP A 70 1.11 12.25 12.37
N GLN A 71 2.11 12.12 13.24
CA GLN A 71 2.31 10.93 14.07
C GLN A 71 1.16 10.70 15.04
N LYS A 72 0.76 11.75 15.77
CA LYS A 72 -0.37 11.71 16.72
C LYS A 72 -1.67 11.37 15.98
N THR A 73 -1.88 11.95 14.81
CA THR A 73 -3.08 11.74 13.98
C THR A 73 -3.15 10.31 13.46
N ASP A 74 -2.08 9.80 12.86
CA ASP A 74 -1.98 8.42 12.36
C ASP A 74 -2.17 7.39 13.49
N LEU A 75 -1.51 7.61 14.64
CA LEU A 75 -1.68 6.76 15.82
C LEU A 75 -3.12 6.74 16.33
N SER A 76 -3.76 7.90 16.42
CA SER A 76 -5.15 8.02 16.87
C SER A 76 -6.11 7.31 15.91
N LYS A 77 -5.91 7.47 14.60
CA LYS A 77 -6.66 6.75 13.57
C LYS A 77 -6.51 5.23 13.69
N ARG A 78 -5.28 4.73 13.86
CA ARG A 78 -5.05 3.29 14.06
C ARG A 78 -5.72 2.77 15.32
N LYS A 79 -5.65 3.49 16.44
CA LYS A 79 -6.32 3.11 17.69
C LYS A 79 -7.85 3.11 17.58
N ALA A 80 -8.42 3.98 16.74
CA ALA A 80 -9.86 4.05 16.53
C ALA A 80 -10.38 3.07 15.47
N ALA A 81 -9.51 2.36 14.74
CA ALA A 81 -9.91 1.45 13.67
C ALA A 81 -10.53 0.16 14.23
N SER A 82 -11.87 0.09 14.24
CA SER A 82 -12.64 -1.09 14.71
C SER A 82 -12.22 -2.39 14.02
N TRP A 83 -11.96 -2.34 12.71
CA TRP A 83 -11.50 -3.48 11.92
C TRP A 83 -10.12 -4.02 12.33
N ALA A 84 -9.29 -3.21 12.98
CA ALA A 84 -7.99 -3.63 13.50
C ALA A 84 -8.07 -4.14 14.96
N ASN A 85 -9.04 -3.64 15.73
CA ASN A 85 -9.17 -3.91 17.17
C ASN A 85 -10.24 -4.96 17.54
N GLY A 86 -10.95 -5.51 16.55
CA GLY A 86 -11.90 -6.61 16.75
C GLY A 86 -13.18 -6.25 17.52
N SER A 87 -13.53 -4.96 17.55
CA SER A 87 -14.74 -4.41 18.19
C SER A 87 -15.81 -4.02 17.18
#